data_AF-A0A3M1UFT1-F1
#
_entry.id   AF-A0A3M1UFT1-F1
#
_cell.length_a   1.000
_cell.length_b   1.000
_cell.length_c   1.000
_cell.angle_alpha   90.00
_cell.angle_beta   90.00
_cell.angle_gamma   90.00
#
_symmetry.space_group_name_H-M   'P 1'
#
loop_
_entity.id
_entity.type
_entity.pdbx_description
1 polymer ?
#
loop_
_entity_poly.entity_id
_entity_poly.type
_entity_poly.pdbx_seq_one_letter_code
_entity_poly.pdbx_strand_id
1 'polypeptide(L)'
;MEYLILNEASLPFETSESARKHFPDFLWILHDAIRNQFMTVRIREDIDPGWFEMKLAPNYPLRVWLREQEREYTTRVKSIISKTEIPHIPEEEIELARRYALSEFYLEAEREIQVPALGAAYLLEQLALSFASHARWLPAEIALWHTELTETGDTSQRISARNCGSRDSWRYYCRLIEVERRESLRKGGLLWEQRAQHFPHLIFCGKTEGQLRNLSVSKTVYTQLWQVLTALNAYCTSEENFSLTSIREKTQLHISDESASVKNNPKFRQHREFRIEGEKRFFGYHVKNFSGALRLYFFPVEETRNIYIGYFGKHLPGVRDPK
;
A
#
# COMPACT_ATOMS: atom_id res chain seq x y z
N MET A 1 1.75 6.28 0.19
CA MET A 1 0.34 6.74 0.23
C MET A 1 -0.36 5.79 1.15
N GLU A 2 -0.94 6.32 2.22
CA GLU A 2 -1.53 5.52 3.28
C GLU A 2 -3.02 5.31 3.02
N TYR A 3 -3.49 4.12 3.37
CA TYR A 3 -4.88 3.71 3.24
C TYR A 3 -5.25 2.88 4.46
N LEU A 4 -6.53 2.86 4.80
CA LEU A 4 -7.05 2.06 5.90
C LEU A 4 -7.60 0.75 5.36
N ILE A 5 -7.49 -0.32 6.14
CA ILE A 5 -8.17 -1.59 5.84
C ILE A 5 -9.41 -1.69 6.71
N LEU A 6 -10.60 -1.73 6.12
CA LEU A 6 -11.82 -1.91 6.90
C LEU A 6 -11.85 -3.33 7.45
N ASN A 7 -11.97 -3.49 8.77
CA ASN A 7 -12.17 -4.78 9.40
C ASN A 7 -13.67 -5.13 9.43
N GLU A 8 -14.18 -5.76 8.38
CA GLU A 8 -15.61 -6.08 8.27
C GLU A 8 -16.07 -7.13 9.28
N ALA A 9 -15.16 -7.96 9.79
CA ALA A 9 -15.45 -8.93 10.87
C ALA A 9 -15.82 -8.24 12.20
N SER A 10 -15.57 -6.93 12.32
CA SER A 10 -16.06 -6.14 13.45
C SER A 10 -17.52 -5.68 13.30
N LEU A 11 -18.26 -6.15 12.31
CA LEU A 11 -19.72 -6.07 12.27
C LEU A 11 -20.35 -7.46 12.35
N PRO A 12 -21.62 -7.55 12.79
CA PRO A 12 -22.51 -6.45 13.20
C PRO A 12 -22.36 -6.01 14.66
N PHE A 13 -22.89 -4.84 15.00
CA PHE A 13 -23.29 -4.45 16.35
C PHE A 13 -24.42 -5.35 16.85
N GLU A 14 -24.47 -5.59 18.17
CA GLU A 14 -25.51 -6.42 18.78
C GLU A 14 -26.93 -5.89 18.55
N THR A 15 -27.11 -4.56 18.61
CA THR A 15 -28.41 -3.90 18.48
C THR A 15 -28.33 -2.65 17.60
N SER A 16 -29.46 -2.24 17.03
CA SER A 16 -29.57 -0.98 16.26
C SER A 16 -29.32 0.25 17.14
N GLU A 17 -29.63 0.19 18.44
CA GLU A 17 -29.30 1.23 19.40
C GLU A 17 -27.78 1.36 19.60
N SER A 18 -27.09 0.24 19.77
CA SER A 18 -25.62 0.21 19.83
C SER A 18 -25.00 0.77 18.55
N ALA A 19 -25.51 0.35 17.38
CA ALA A 19 -25.08 0.89 16.09
C ALA A 19 -25.27 2.42 16.01
N ARG A 20 -26.44 2.94 16.40
CA ARG A 20 -26.72 4.39 16.42
C ARG A 20 -25.76 5.16 17.31
N LYS A 21 -25.39 4.59 18.45
CA LYS A 21 -24.48 5.22 19.41
C LYS A 21 -23.03 5.25 18.91
N HIS A 22 -22.56 4.16 18.31
CA HIS A 22 -21.12 3.95 18.07
C HIS A 22 -20.69 4.15 16.61
N PHE A 23 -21.57 3.96 15.63
CA PHE A 23 -21.24 4.20 14.22
C PHE A 23 -20.81 5.65 13.90
N PRO A 24 -21.38 6.70 14.55
CA PRO A 24 -20.87 8.07 14.37
C PRO A 24 -19.38 8.25 14.70
N ASP A 25 -18.85 7.52 15.69
CA ASP A 25 -17.42 7.59 16.04
C ASP A 25 -16.54 7.00 14.94
N PHE A 26 -16.97 5.88 14.35
CA PHE A 26 -16.31 5.29 13.20
C PHE A 26 -16.26 6.25 12.01
N LEU A 27 -17.38 6.91 11.68
CA LEU A 27 -17.42 7.92 10.60
C LEU A 27 -16.53 9.13 10.91
N TRP A 28 -16.47 9.55 12.18
CA TRP A 28 -15.58 10.62 12.60
C TRP A 28 -14.11 10.25 12.36
N ILE A 29 -13.70 9.04 12.73
CA ILE A 29 -12.32 8.55 12.51
C ILE A 29 -11.99 8.56 11.01
N LEU A 30 -12.87 8.02 10.15
CA LEU A 30 -12.65 8.01 8.71
C LEU A 30 -12.51 9.41 8.12
N HIS A 31 -13.41 10.32 8.52
CA HIS A 31 -13.36 11.68 8.05
C HIS A 31 -12.08 12.40 8.49
N ASP A 32 -11.65 12.18 9.73
CA ASP A 32 -10.39 12.74 10.24
C ASP A 32 -9.17 12.11 9.55
N ALA A 33 -9.18 10.80 9.28
CA ALA A 33 -8.13 10.13 8.51
C ALA A 33 -7.98 10.73 7.11
N ILE A 34 -9.09 10.96 6.43
CA ILE A 34 -9.11 11.61 5.11
C ILE A 34 -8.48 13.01 5.18
N ARG A 35 -8.77 13.79 6.22
CA ARG A 35 -8.15 15.12 6.43
C ARG A 35 -6.65 15.00 6.69
N ASN A 36 -6.21 13.91 7.30
CA ASN A 36 -4.81 13.58 7.58
C ASN A 36 -4.12 12.79 6.45
N GLN A 37 -4.59 12.96 5.20
CA GLN A 37 -3.98 12.43 3.98
C GLN A 37 -4.09 10.91 3.77
N PHE A 38 -4.97 10.22 4.52
CA PHE A 38 -5.40 8.88 4.13
C PHE A 38 -6.28 9.00 2.89
N MET A 39 -5.86 8.32 1.81
CA MET A 39 -6.48 8.56 0.51
C MET A 39 -7.69 7.66 0.29
N THR A 40 -7.63 6.43 0.79
CA THR A 40 -8.63 5.39 0.52
C THR A 40 -8.87 4.47 1.72
N VAL A 41 -10.01 3.78 1.67
CA VAL A 41 -10.35 2.67 2.57
C VAL A 41 -10.49 1.43 1.71
N ARG A 42 -9.79 0.35 2.03
CA ARG A 42 -9.91 -0.91 1.30
C ARG A 42 -10.85 -1.86 1.99
N ILE A 43 -11.66 -2.56 1.19
CA ILE A 43 -12.61 -3.55 1.67
C ILE A 43 -12.45 -4.87 0.90
N ARG A 44 -13.07 -5.94 1.41
CA ARG A 44 -13.10 -7.26 0.76
C ARG A 44 -13.97 -7.24 -0.50
N GLU A 45 -13.65 -8.09 -1.47
CA GLU A 45 -14.30 -8.14 -2.79
C GLU A 45 -15.76 -8.61 -2.81
N ASP A 46 -16.19 -9.32 -1.77
CA ASP A 46 -17.57 -9.81 -1.60
C ASP A 46 -18.48 -8.79 -0.88
N ILE A 47 -17.94 -7.64 -0.47
CA ILE A 47 -18.70 -6.58 0.20
C ILE A 47 -19.22 -5.59 -0.84
N ASP A 48 -20.46 -5.13 -0.65
CA ASP A 48 -21.05 -4.06 -1.44
C ASP A 48 -20.16 -2.80 -1.41
N PRO A 49 -19.57 -2.36 -2.55
CA PRO A 49 -18.74 -1.15 -2.61
C PRO A 49 -19.53 0.11 -2.21
N GLY A 50 -20.84 0.11 -2.38
CA GLY A 50 -21.73 1.18 -1.96
C GLY A 50 -22.01 1.21 -0.45
N TRP A 51 -21.59 0.18 0.29
CA TRP A 51 -21.81 -0.03 1.73
C TRP A 51 -23.28 -0.04 2.16
N PHE A 52 -24.25 0.19 1.27
CA PHE A 52 -25.65 0.42 1.62
C PHE A 52 -26.28 -0.83 2.25
N GLU A 53 -25.82 -2.00 1.82
CA GLU A 53 -26.24 -3.30 2.32
C GLU A 53 -25.42 -3.80 3.51
N MET A 54 -24.39 -3.06 3.93
CA MET A 54 -23.60 -3.39 5.11
C MET A 54 -24.49 -3.42 6.35
N LYS A 55 -24.63 -4.60 6.96
CA LYS A 55 -25.46 -4.80 8.15
C LYS A 55 -24.76 -4.22 9.38
N LEU A 56 -25.22 -3.05 9.81
CA LEU A 56 -24.72 -2.44 11.05
C LEU A 56 -25.19 -3.23 12.26
N ALA A 57 -26.45 -3.66 12.31
CA ALA A 57 -26.97 -4.57 13.33
C ALA A 57 -27.93 -5.58 12.68
N PRO A 58 -28.40 -6.63 13.40
CA PRO A 58 -29.41 -7.54 12.87
C PRO A 58 -30.61 -6.77 12.30
N ASN A 59 -30.93 -7.02 11.02
CA ASN A 59 -32.00 -6.35 10.26
C ASN A 59 -31.87 -4.80 10.15
N TYR A 60 -30.67 -4.26 10.36
CA TYR A 60 -30.42 -2.82 10.34
C TYR A 60 -29.22 -2.48 9.44
N PRO A 61 -29.44 -2.42 8.10
CA PRO A 61 -28.40 -2.06 7.15
C PRO A 61 -28.11 -0.55 7.14
N LEU A 62 -26.94 -0.16 6.64
CA LEU A 62 -26.50 1.25 6.57
C LEU A 62 -27.52 2.16 5.89
N ARG A 63 -28.19 1.69 4.82
CA ARG A 63 -29.25 2.47 4.15
C ARG A 63 -30.41 2.87 5.08
N VAL A 64 -30.73 2.07 6.08
CA VAL A 64 -31.80 2.38 7.06
C VAL A 64 -31.27 3.41 8.05
N TRP A 65 -30.06 3.20 8.58
CA TRP A 65 -29.42 4.17 9.46
C TRP A 65 -29.33 5.56 8.81
N LEU A 66 -28.92 5.64 7.54
CA LEU A 66 -28.83 6.89 6.78
C LEU A 66 -30.16 7.63 6.62
N ARG A 67 -31.29 6.92 6.49
CA ARG A 67 -32.62 7.55 6.40
C ARG A 67 -33.06 8.19 7.71
N GLU A 68 -32.52 7.71 8.82
CA GLU A 68 -32.78 8.23 10.18
C GLU A 68 -31.86 9.40 10.54
N GLN A 69 -30.83 9.69 9.72
CA GLN A 69 -29.84 10.72 10.01
C GLN A 69 -30.06 12.02 9.24
N GLU A 70 -29.42 13.08 9.71
CA GLU A 70 -29.29 14.34 8.99
C GLU A 70 -28.54 14.18 7.65
N ARG A 71 -28.84 15.09 6.72
CA ARG A 71 -28.27 15.11 5.36
C ARG A 71 -26.72 15.14 5.37
N GLU A 72 -26.10 15.71 6.40
CA GLU A 72 -24.65 15.77 6.54
C GLU A 72 -24.01 14.38 6.60
N TYR A 73 -24.58 13.44 7.37
CA TYR A 73 -24.07 12.07 7.44
C TYR A 73 -24.14 11.35 6.11
N THR A 74 -25.21 11.57 5.34
CA THR A 74 -25.33 11.03 3.98
C THR A 74 -24.22 11.53 3.07
N THR A 75 -23.90 12.83 3.12
CA THR A 75 -22.80 13.41 2.33
C THR A 75 -21.45 12.82 2.75
N ARG A 76 -21.20 12.71 4.06
CA ARG A 76 -19.95 12.13 4.59
C ARG A 76 -19.76 10.67 4.15
N VAL A 77 -20.79 9.84 4.28
CA VAL A 77 -20.74 8.44 3.84
C VAL A 77 -20.51 8.34 2.34
N LYS A 78 -21.20 9.13 1.51
CA LYS A 78 -20.95 9.17 0.06
C LYS A 78 -19.51 9.56 -0.29
N SER A 79 -18.94 10.52 0.44
CA SER A 79 -17.53 10.90 0.26
C SER A 79 -16.57 9.75 0.61
N ILE A 80 -16.88 8.96 1.63
CA ILE A 80 -16.08 7.78 2.00
C ILE A 80 -16.20 6.70 0.92
N ILE A 81 -17.43 6.37 0.48
CA ILE A 81 -17.70 5.38 -0.58
C ILE A 81 -16.91 5.71 -1.85
N SER A 82 -16.85 7.00 -2.24
CA SER A 82 -16.07 7.41 -3.43
C SER A 82 -14.56 7.19 -3.32
N LYS A 83 -14.06 6.88 -2.11
CA LYS A 83 -12.66 6.58 -1.79
C LYS A 83 -12.46 5.13 -1.37
N THR A 84 -13.49 4.30 -1.51
CA THR A 84 -13.39 2.87 -1.24
C THR A 84 -12.69 2.18 -2.40
N GLU A 85 -11.66 1.38 -2.09
CA GLU A 85 -10.94 0.54 -3.04
C GLU A 85 -11.22 -0.94 -2.73
N ILE A 86 -11.20 -1.77 -3.76
CA ILE A 86 -11.37 -3.23 -3.68
C ILE A 86 -10.28 -3.87 -4.55
N PRO A 87 -9.68 -5.00 -4.14
CA PRO A 87 -9.83 -5.71 -2.85
C PRO A 87 -8.90 -5.14 -1.75
N HIS A 88 -8.84 -5.79 -0.58
CA HIS A 88 -7.89 -5.45 0.50
C HIS A 88 -6.44 -5.36 -0.02
N ILE A 89 -6.01 -6.35 -0.82
CA ILE A 89 -4.70 -6.41 -1.47
C ILE A 89 -4.90 -6.52 -2.98
N PRO A 90 -4.68 -5.42 -3.74
CA PRO A 90 -4.80 -5.43 -5.20
C PRO A 90 -3.84 -6.41 -5.88
N GLU A 91 -4.24 -6.92 -7.06
CA GLU A 91 -3.46 -7.87 -7.84
C GLU A 91 -2.08 -7.34 -8.27
N GLU A 92 -1.91 -6.01 -8.32
CA GLU A 92 -0.63 -5.37 -8.64
C GLU A 92 0.43 -5.58 -7.55
N GLU A 93 0.01 -5.93 -6.33
CA GLU A 93 0.85 -6.32 -5.19
C GLU A 93 1.20 -7.82 -5.27
N ILE A 94 1.65 -8.28 -6.43
CA ILE A 94 1.78 -9.70 -6.82
C ILE A 94 2.21 -10.64 -5.68
N GLU A 95 3.33 -10.36 -5.02
CA GLU A 95 3.85 -11.23 -3.94
C GLU A 95 2.96 -11.23 -2.70
N LEU A 96 2.43 -10.06 -2.31
CA LEU A 96 1.54 -9.93 -1.16
C LEU A 96 0.17 -10.52 -1.45
N ALA A 97 -0.36 -10.33 -2.66
CA ALA A 97 -1.62 -10.93 -3.10
C ALA A 97 -1.53 -12.46 -3.11
N ARG A 98 -0.42 -13.01 -3.63
CA ARG A 98 -0.14 -14.45 -3.61
C ARG A 98 -0.04 -14.98 -2.18
N ARG A 99 0.75 -14.32 -1.33
CA ARG A 99 0.91 -14.70 0.07
C ARG A 99 -0.43 -14.67 0.82
N TYR A 100 -1.22 -13.62 0.61
CA TYR A 100 -2.53 -13.45 1.21
C TYR A 100 -3.52 -14.53 0.78
N ALA A 101 -3.54 -14.89 -0.52
CA ALA A 101 -4.39 -15.96 -1.04
C ALA A 101 -4.04 -17.36 -0.48
N LEU A 102 -2.80 -17.55 -0.01
CA LEU A 102 -2.30 -18.77 0.63
C LEU A 102 -2.31 -18.67 2.16
N SER A 103 -2.92 -17.63 2.73
CA SER A 103 -2.93 -17.37 4.16
C SER A 103 -4.34 -17.38 4.73
N GLU A 104 -4.46 -17.90 5.95
CA GLU A 104 -5.65 -17.76 6.79
C GLU A 104 -5.31 -17.01 8.07
N PHE A 105 -6.22 -16.14 8.50
CA PHE A 105 -6.05 -15.29 9.67
C PHE A 105 -7.24 -15.43 10.59
N TYR A 106 -6.99 -15.78 11.85
CA TYR A 106 -8.00 -15.92 12.89
C TYR A 106 -7.64 -15.08 14.10
N LEU A 107 -8.63 -14.73 14.92
CA LEU A 107 -8.33 -14.15 16.24
C LEU A 107 -7.56 -15.17 17.08
N GLU A 108 -6.54 -14.70 17.81
CA GLU A 108 -5.76 -15.60 18.66
C GLU A 108 -6.62 -16.21 19.78
N ALA A 109 -7.47 -15.39 20.40
CA ALA A 109 -8.32 -15.79 21.53
C ALA A 109 -9.55 -16.63 21.11
N GLU A 110 -10.01 -16.49 19.86
CA GLU A 110 -11.24 -17.07 19.31
C GLU A 110 -10.96 -17.57 17.88
N ARG A 111 -10.30 -18.73 17.79
CA ARG A 111 -9.74 -19.27 16.54
C ARG A 111 -10.78 -19.69 15.49
N GLU A 112 -12.05 -19.65 15.84
CA GLU A 112 -13.19 -19.83 14.93
C GLU A 112 -13.54 -18.55 14.16
N ILE A 113 -13.05 -17.39 14.59
CA ILE A 113 -13.35 -16.09 13.99
C ILE A 113 -12.26 -15.72 13.00
N GLN A 114 -12.55 -15.88 11.71
CA GLN A 114 -11.68 -15.48 10.63
C GLN A 114 -11.69 -13.95 10.45
N VAL A 115 -10.51 -13.35 10.33
CA VAL A 115 -10.29 -11.89 10.27
C VAL A 115 -9.35 -11.50 9.12
N PRO A 116 -9.74 -11.78 7.86
CA PRO A 116 -8.89 -11.57 6.69
C PRO A 116 -8.40 -10.11 6.55
N ALA A 117 -9.26 -9.14 6.86
CA ALA A 117 -8.91 -7.72 6.86
C ALA A 117 -7.75 -7.36 7.81
N LEU A 118 -7.72 -7.94 9.02
CA LEU A 118 -6.61 -7.72 9.96
C LEU A 118 -5.33 -8.37 9.43
N GLY A 119 -5.44 -9.53 8.77
CA GLY A 119 -4.32 -10.17 8.06
C GLY A 119 -3.78 -9.30 6.93
N ALA A 120 -4.66 -8.71 6.11
CA ALA A 120 -4.26 -7.78 5.06
C ALA A 120 -3.58 -6.53 5.63
N ALA A 121 -4.11 -5.95 6.71
CA ALA A 121 -3.49 -4.82 7.40
C ALA A 121 -2.07 -5.15 7.90
N TYR A 122 -1.87 -6.35 8.45
CA TYR A 122 -0.55 -6.84 8.84
C TYR A 122 0.39 -6.96 7.65
N LEU A 123 -0.01 -7.67 6.58
CA LEU A 123 0.84 -7.89 5.40
C LEU A 123 1.23 -6.59 4.68
N LEU A 124 0.32 -5.60 4.66
CA LEU A 124 0.53 -4.31 4.02
C LEU A 124 1.19 -3.25 4.93
N GLU A 125 1.44 -3.60 6.20
CA GLU A 125 1.90 -2.66 7.24
C GLU A 125 0.97 -1.44 7.37
N GLN A 126 -0.34 -1.63 7.21
CA GLN A 126 -1.35 -0.57 7.31
C GLN A 126 -2.15 -0.67 8.61
N LEU A 127 -2.92 0.39 8.89
CA LEU A 127 -3.85 0.42 10.01
C LEU A 127 -5.19 -0.20 9.62
N ALA A 128 -5.62 -1.23 10.34
CA ALA A 128 -6.99 -1.69 10.25
C ALA A 128 -7.94 -0.72 10.97
N LEU A 129 -9.14 -0.58 10.47
CA LEU A 129 -10.20 0.20 11.07
C LEU A 129 -11.35 -0.71 11.45
N SER A 130 -11.65 -0.76 12.74
CA SER A 130 -12.72 -1.57 13.29
C SER A 130 -13.90 -0.73 13.76
N PHE A 131 -15.08 -1.32 13.70
CA PHE A 131 -16.26 -0.83 14.39
C PHE A 131 -16.15 -1.18 15.88
N ALA A 132 -16.57 -0.25 16.73
CA ALA A 132 -16.66 -0.45 18.19
C ALA A 132 -17.88 -1.31 18.59
N SER A 133 -18.14 -2.40 17.87
CA SER A 133 -19.29 -3.28 18.07
C SER A 133 -19.15 -4.22 19.26
N HIS A 134 -17.91 -4.54 19.61
CA HIS A 134 -17.55 -5.40 20.73
C HIS A 134 -16.20 -4.94 21.28
N ALA A 135 -15.99 -5.11 22.59
CA ALA A 135 -14.75 -4.72 23.28
C ALA A 135 -13.46 -5.32 22.68
N ARG A 136 -13.56 -6.42 21.91
CA ARG A 136 -12.42 -7.12 21.30
C ARG A 136 -11.81 -6.33 20.15
N TRP A 137 -12.58 -5.41 19.57
CA TRP A 137 -12.17 -4.59 18.44
C TRP A 137 -11.60 -3.23 18.86
N LEU A 138 -11.62 -2.92 20.16
CA LEU A 138 -11.13 -1.64 20.71
C LEU A 138 -9.60 -1.57 20.89
N PRO A 139 -8.87 -2.66 21.22
CA PRO A 139 -7.43 -2.61 21.36
C PRO A 139 -6.73 -2.04 20.12
N ALA A 140 -5.67 -1.26 20.35
CA ALA A 140 -4.85 -0.68 19.28
C ALA A 140 -4.11 -1.76 18.47
N GLU A 141 -3.87 -2.92 19.08
CA GLU A 141 -3.31 -4.07 18.40
C GLU A 141 -4.16 -5.30 18.70
N ILE A 142 -4.40 -6.11 17.67
CA ILE A 142 -5.17 -7.36 17.79
C ILE A 142 -4.24 -8.52 17.46
N ALA A 143 -4.12 -9.45 18.40
CA ALA A 143 -3.33 -10.65 18.22
C ALA A 143 -4.07 -11.66 17.34
N LEU A 144 -3.36 -12.21 16.35
CA LEU A 144 -3.90 -13.13 15.37
C LEU A 144 -3.12 -14.44 15.36
N TRP A 145 -3.83 -15.50 14.98
CA TRP A 145 -3.23 -16.74 14.51
C TRP A 145 -3.17 -16.72 12.98
N HIS A 146 -1.98 -16.80 12.42
CA HIS A 146 -1.72 -16.79 10.99
C HIS A 146 -1.23 -18.16 10.56
N THR A 147 -1.90 -18.77 9.58
CA THR A 147 -1.44 -19.98 8.88
C THR A 147 -1.16 -19.63 7.42
N GLU A 148 -0.02 -20.05 6.89
CA GLU A 148 0.41 -19.82 5.52
C GLU A 148 0.83 -21.15 4.89
N LEU A 149 0.21 -21.50 3.75
CA LEU A 149 0.58 -22.69 2.96
C LEU A 149 1.87 -22.40 2.18
N THR A 150 2.92 -23.18 2.46
CA THR A 150 4.23 -23.07 1.80
C THR A 150 4.56 -24.33 1.00
N GLU A 151 5.63 -24.28 0.20
CA GLU A 151 6.12 -25.46 -0.53
C GLU A 151 6.51 -26.63 0.39
N THR A 152 6.87 -26.34 1.65
CA THR A 152 7.25 -27.33 2.67
C THR A 152 6.08 -27.76 3.57
N GLY A 153 4.86 -27.30 3.29
CA GLY A 153 3.66 -27.53 4.11
C GLY A 153 3.17 -26.26 4.83
N ASP A 154 2.21 -26.43 5.73
CA ASP A 154 1.62 -25.31 6.46
C ASP A 154 2.58 -24.78 7.53
N THR A 155 2.70 -23.46 7.59
CA THR A 155 3.39 -22.76 8.67
C THR A 155 2.37 -21.97 9.48
N SER A 156 2.42 -22.06 10.81
CA SER A 156 1.54 -21.29 11.69
C SER A 156 2.34 -20.48 12.70
N GLN A 157 1.88 -19.25 12.94
CA GLN A 157 2.54 -18.33 13.87
C GLN A 157 1.56 -17.34 14.49
N ARG A 158 1.95 -16.80 15.65
CA ARG A 158 1.27 -15.68 16.27
C ARG A 158 1.80 -14.37 15.68
N ILE A 159 0.90 -13.49 15.26
CA ILE A 159 1.22 -12.15 14.76
C ILE A 159 0.36 -11.09 15.47
N SER A 160 0.70 -9.81 15.30
CA SER A 160 -0.08 -8.67 15.81
C SER A 160 -0.41 -7.73 14.66
N ALA A 161 -1.69 -7.38 14.50
CA ALA A 161 -2.14 -6.41 13.52
C ALA A 161 -2.51 -5.08 14.19
N ARG A 162 -2.06 -3.97 13.59
CA ARG A 162 -2.45 -2.61 14.00
C ARG A 162 -3.94 -2.41 13.73
N ASN A 163 -4.66 -1.91 14.72
CA ASN A 163 -6.10 -1.74 14.68
C ASN A 163 -6.55 -0.40 15.30
N CYS A 164 -7.59 0.18 14.76
CA CYS A 164 -8.22 1.38 15.29
C CYS A 164 -9.71 1.12 15.50
N GLY A 165 -10.11 0.82 16.74
CA GLY A 165 -11.52 0.68 17.12
C GLY A 165 -12.10 1.87 17.87
N SER A 166 -11.29 2.90 18.17
CA SER A 166 -11.69 4.04 19.00
C SER A 166 -11.03 5.34 18.57
N ARG A 167 -11.57 6.47 19.03
CA ARG A 167 -10.97 7.79 18.80
C ARG A 167 -9.60 7.93 19.48
N ASP A 168 -9.38 7.25 20.60
CA ASP A 168 -8.10 7.32 21.30
C ASP A 168 -7.02 6.50 20.59
N SER A 169 -7.36 5.31 20.08
CA SER A 169 -6.46 4.57 19.18
C SER A 169 -6.15 5.37 17.91
N TRP A 170 -7.16 6.08 17.36
CA TRP A 170 -6.93 6.95 16.20
C TRP A 170 -5.94 8.08 16.51
N ARG A 171 -6.13 8.81 17.62
CA ARG A 171 -5.22 9.89 18.04
C ARG A 171 -3.79 9.39 18.25
N TYR A 172 -3.64 8.20 18.82
CA TYR A 172 -2.35 7.55 18.98
C TYR A 172 -1.69 7.28 17.62
N TYR A 173 -2.40 6.60 16.71
CA TYR A 173 -1.85 6.26 15.41
C TYR A 173 -1.59 7.49 14.55
N CYS A 174 -2.46 8.50 14.57
CA CYS A 174 -2.24 9.75 13.85
C CYS A 174 -0.90 10.40 14.22
N ARG A 175 -0.57 10.44 15.52
CA ARG A 175 0.74 10.95 15.98
C ARG A 175 1.90 10.06 15.53
N LEU A 176 1.74 8.74 15.64
CA LEU A 176 2.77 7.78 15.24
C LEU A 176 3.09 7.91 13.75
N ILE A 177 2.06 7.95 12.91
CA ILE A 177 2.15 8.12 11.45
C ILE A 177 2.82 9.45 11.09
N GLU A 178 2.49 10.55 11.77
CA GLU A 178 3.18 11.83 11.55
C GLU A 178 4.68 11.74 11.83
N VAL A 179 5.07 11.03 12.90
CA VAL A 179 6.49 10.79 13.22
C VAL A 179 7.14 9.92 12.15
N GLU A 180 6.50 8.83 11.74
CA GLU A 180 6.97 7.93 10.67
C GLU A 180 7.16 8.69 9.35
N ARG A 181 6.22 9.58 8.97
CA ARG A 181 6.31 10.45 7.78
C ARG A 181 7.50 11.41 7.86
N ARG A 182 7.69 12.10 9.00
CA ARG A 182 8.83 13.02 9.18
C ARG A 182 10.16 12.29 9.07
N GLU A 183 10.26 11.11 9.66
CA GLU A 183 11.48 10.29 9.57
C GLU A 183 11.73 9.78 8.15
N SER A 184 10.68 9.38 7.43
CA SER A 184 10.75 8.99 6.02
C SER A 184 11.25 10.14 5.13
N LEU A 185 10.71 11.35 5.33
CA LEU A 185 11.14 12.56 4.63
C LEU A 185 12.61 12.89 4.90
N ARG A 186 13.04 12.84 6.16
CA ARG A 186 14.43 13.07 6.56
C ARG A 186 15.38 12.07 5.90
N LYS A 187 15.04 10.78 5.92
CA LYS A 187 15.82 9.72 5.29
C LYS A 187 15.88 9.88 3.77
N GLY A 188 14.77 10.24 3.13
CA GLY A 188 14.73 10.50 1.70
C GLY A 188 15.62 11.68 1.28
N GLY A 189 15.60 12.78 2.05
CA GLY A 189 16.50 13.91 1.85
C GLY A 189 17.98 13.52 1.99
N LEU A 190 18.32 12.76 3.04
CA LEU A 190 19.68 12.25 3.25
C LEU A 190 20.14 11.32 2.13
N LEU A 191 19.26 10.40 1.70
CA LEU A 191 19.53 9.50 0.58
C LEU A 191 19.84 10.29 -0.69
N TRP A 192 19.06 11.34 -0.97
CA TRP A 192 19.34 12.21 -2.11
C TRP A 192 20.71 12.88 -1.99
N GLU A 193 21.02 13.48 -0.85
CA GLU A 193 22.27 14.21 -0.64
C GLU A 193 23.50 13.31 -0.75
N GLN A 194 23.42 12.08 -0.23
CA GLN A 194 24.54 11.13 -0.21
C GLN A 194 24.54 10.17 -1.41
N ARG A 195 23.61 10.30 -2.36
CA ARG A 195 23.41 9.32 -3.45
C ARG A 195 24.68 9.06 -4.27
N ALA A 196 25.44 10.11 -4.60
CA ALA A 196 26.65 9.98 -5.42
C ALA A 196 27.79 9.27 -4.67
N GLN A 197 27.80 9.36 -3.33
CA GLN A 197 28.77 8.66 -2.50
C GLN A 197 28.42 7.18 -2.36
N HIS A 198 27.15 6.86 -2.11
CA HIS A 198 26.71 5.47 -1.90
C HIS A 198 26.49 4.70 -3.20
N PHE A 199 26.06 5.39 -4.26
CA PHE A 199 25.67 4.79 -5.53
C PHE A 199 26.35 5.51 -6.71
N PRO A 200 27.70 5.48 -6.81
CA PRO A 200 28.45 6.24 -7.82
C PRO A 200 28.12 5.87 -9.27
N HIS A 201 27.56 4.68 -9.52
CA HIS A 201 27.17 4.23 -10.87
C HIS A 201 25.68 4.44 -11.18
N LEU A 202 24.92 5.00 -10.23
CA LEU A 202 23.52 5.32 -10.42
C LEU A 202 23.32 6.82 -10.68
N ILE A 203 22.82 7.15 -11.86
CA ILE A 203 22.60 8.54 -12.26
C ILE A 203 21.12 8.87 -12.12
N PHE A 204 20.78 9.65 -11.12
CA PHE A 204 19.40 10.05 -10.85
C PHE A 204 19.01 11.24 -11.73
N CYS A 205 17.91 11.08 -12.49
CA CYS A 205 17.39 12.07 -13.42
C CYS A 205 15.86 12.19 -13.31
N GLY A 206 15.27 13.03 -14.16
CA GLY A 206 13.81 13.14 -14.27
C GLY A 206 13.17 13.66 -12.98
N LYS A 207 12.25 12.88 -12.40
CA LYS A 207 11.47 13.28 -11.21
C LYS A 207 12.09 12.83 -9.89
N THR A 208 13.19 12.08 -9.94
CA THR A 208 13.74 11.38 -8.77
C THR A 208 14.15 12.30 -7.63
N GLU A 209 14.68 13.51 -7.90
CA GLU A 209 15.01 14.45 -6.82
C GLU A 209 13.79 14.77 -5.95
N GLY A 210 12.72 15.25 -6.59
CA GLY A 210 11.49 15.60 -5.89
C GLY A 210 10.87 14.37 -5.20
N GLN A 211 10.97 13.19 -5.81
CA GLN A 211 10.43 11.95 -5.25
C GLN A 211 11.19 11.47 -4.01
N LEU A 212 12.52 11.57 -4.02
CA LEU A 212 13.35 11.15 -2.90
C LEU A 212 13.34 12.19 -1.78
N ARG A 213 13.37 13.49 -2.10
CA ARG A 213 13.28 14.55 -1.08
C ARG A 213 11.90 14.62 -0.40
N ASN A 214 10.83 14.24 -1.10
CA ASN A 214 9.47 14.15 -0.55
C ASN A 214 9.05 12.70 -0.27
N LEU A 215 10.01 11.83 0.02
CA LEU A 215 9.75 10.41 0.22
C LEU A 215 8.90 10.19 1.49
N SER A 216 7.75 9.54 1.31
CA SER A 216 6.84 9.19 2.40
C SER A 216 6.39 7.74 2.24
N VAL A 217 7.25 6.83 2.70
CA VAL A 217 7.08 5.37 2.60
C VAL A 217 7.38 4.70 3.95
N SER A 218 6.91 3.46 4.12
CA SER A 218 7.18 2.67 5.33
C SER A 218 8.68 2.35 5.46
N LYS A 219 9.09 1.94 6.67
CA LYS A 219 10.46 1.50 6.93
C LYS A 219 10.88 0.34 6.02
N THR A 220 9.97 -0.60 5.76
CA THR A 220 10.20 -1.76 4.90
C THR A 220 10.44 -1.33 3.45
N VAL A 221 9.58 -0.46 2.90
CA VAL A 221 9.76 0.08 1.55
C VAL A 221 11.08 0.85 1.42
N TYR A 222 11.44 1.65 2.43
CA TYR A 222 12.73 2.35 2.43
C TYR A 222 13.91 1.37 2.39
N THR A 223 13.83 0.29 3.16
CA THR A 223 14.86 -0.77 3.20
C THR A 223 14.96 -1.47 1.85
N GLN A 224 13.82 -1.81 1.23
CA GLN A 224 13.76 -2.37 -0.12
C GLN A 224 14.37 -1.43 -1.15
N LEU A 225 14.09 -0.13 -1.08
CA LEU A 225 14.69 0.88 -1.96
C LEU A 225 16.20 0.89 -1.83
N TRP A 226 16.72 0.90 -0.61
CA TRP A 226 18.16 0.84 -0.37
C TRP A 226 18.80 -0.43 -0.95
N GLN A 227 18.18 -1.59 -0.73
CA GLN A 227 18.65 -2.87 -1.26
C GLN A 227 18.65 -2.90 -2.79
N VAL A 228 17.58 -2.42 -3.42
CA VAL A 228 17.47 -2.32 -4.88
C VAL A 228 18.57 -1.41 -5.45
N LEU A 229 18.76 -0.22 -4.89
CA LEU A 229 19.80 0.70 -5.35
C LEU A 229 21.20 0.11 -5.16
N THR A 230 21.45 -0.57 -4.03
CA THR A 230 22.71 -1.25 -3.76
C THR A 230 22.98 -2.35 -4.79
N ALA A 231 21.99 -3.20 -5.08
CA ALA A 231 22.13 -4.29 -6.03
C ALA A 231 22.36 -3.78 -7.46
N LEU A 232 21.62 -2.77 -7.90
CA LEU A 232 21.82 -2.15 -9.22
C LEU A 232 23.20 -1.47 -9.32
N ASN A 233 23.64 -0.76 -8.28
CA ASN A 233 24.97 -0.13 -8.27
C ASN A 233 26.11 -1.16 -8.31
N ALA A 234 25.98 -2.26 -7.57
CA ALA A 234 26.96 -3.36 -7.59
C ALA A 234 26.98 -4.09 -8.95
N TYR A 235 25.84 -4.17 -9.63
CA TYR A 235 25.79 -4.74 -10.97
C TYR A 235 26.62 -3.94 -11.98
N CYS A 236 26.63 -2.61 -11.87
CA CYS A 236 27.43 -1.74 -12.73
C CYS A 236 28.93 -2.09 -12.73
N THR A 237 29.47 -2.62 -11.63
CA THR A 237 30.87 -3.02 -11.49
C THR A 237 31.16 -4.46 -11.92
N SER A 238 30.15 -5.24 -12.30
CA SER A 238 30.35 -6.60 -12.81
C SER A 238 30.95 -6.59 -14.22
N GLU A 239 31.46 -7.72 -14.72
CA GLU A 239 31.92 -7.87 -16.11
C GLU A 239 30.80 -8.34 -17.06
N GLU A 240 29.57 -8.36 -16.58
CA GLU A 240 28.44 -8.94 -17.28
C GLU A 240 27.98 -8.06 -18.45
N ASN A 241 27.32 -8.69 -19.43
CA ASN A 241 26.62 -8.00 -20.52
C ASN A 241 25.45 -7.20 -19.95
N PHE A 242 25.38 -5.89 -20.26
CA PHE A 242 24.43 -4.91 -19.74
C PHE A 242 22.98 -5.06 -20.28
N SER A 243 22.56 -6.30 -20.50
CA SER A 243 21.22 -6.69 -20.92
C SER A 243 20.26 -6.84 -19.75
N LEU A 244 18.96 -6.69 -20.01
CA LEU A 244 17.90 -6.90 -19.01
C LEU A 244 17.98 -8.27 -18.32
N THR A 245 18.24 -9.33 -19.09
CA THR A 245 18.33 -10.71 -18.60
C THR A 245 19.45 -10.84 -17.57
N SER A 246 20.65 -10.34 -17.90
CA SER A 246 21.80 -10.38 -16.99
C SER A 246 21.58 -9.55 -15.73
N ILE A 247 21.03 -8.33 -15.85
CA ILE A 247 20.69 -7.49 -14.68
C ILE A 247 19.76 -8.28 -13.76
N ARG A 248 18.70 -8.88 -14.29
CA ARG A 248 17.73 -9.65 -13.51
C ARG A 248 18.36 -10.85 -12.82
N GLU A 249 19.15 -11.65 -13.53
CA GLU A 249 19.77 -12.86 -12.99
C GLU A 249 20.79 -12.55 -11.88
N LYS A 250 21.59 -11.50 -12.05
CA LYS A 250 22.65 -11.15 -11.09
C LYS A 250 22.15 -10.40 -9.88
N THR A 251 21.19 -9.50 -10.08
CA THR A 251 20.63 -8.72 -8.97
C THR A 251 19.56 -9.49 -8.21
N GLN A 252 19.00 -10.56 -8.80
CA GLN A 252 17.84 -11.29 -8.28
C GLN A 252 16.62 -10.38 -8.02
N LEU A 253 16.57 -9.24 -8.69
CA LEU A 253 15.47 -8.30 -8.59
C LEU A 253 14.32 -8.72 -9.51
N HIS A 254 13.09 -8.42 -9.09
CA HIS A 254 11.91 -8.59 -9.90
C HIS A 254 11.80 -7.43 -10.89
N ILE A 255 12.46 -7.59 -12.03
CA ILE A 255 12.54 -6.59 -13.10
C ILE A 255 11.64 -7.00 -14.26
N SER A 256 10.90 -6.04 -14.80
CA SER A 256 10.11 -6.19 -16.01
C SER A 256 10.38 -5.04 -16.99
N ASP A 257 10.02 -5.25 -18.25
CA ASP A 257 9.95 -4.21 -19.26
C ASP A 257 8.48 -3.82 -19.50
N GLU A 258 8.25 -2.60 -19.97
CA GLU A 258 6.94 -2.10 -20.34
C GLU A 258 6.37 -2.84 -21.57
N SER A 259 5.06 -3.01 -21.59
CA SER A 259 4.38 -3.74 -22.66
C SER A 259 4.45 -2.98 -24.00
N ALA A 260 4.28 -3.69 -25.11
CA ALA A 260 4.14 -3.08 -26.43
C ALA A 260 3.00 -2.05 -26.49
N SER A 261 1.90 -2.31 -25.77
CA SER A 261 0.75 -1.41 -25.73
C SER A 261 1.04 -0.08 -25.02
N VAL A 262 1.92 -0.07 -24.01
CA VAL A 262 2.41 1.16 -23.38
C VAL A 262 3.45 1.86 -24.27
N LYS A 263 4.40 1.09 -24.83
CA LYS A 263 5.50 1.62 -25.68
C LYS A 263 5.00 2.32 -26.93
N ASN A 264 3.95 1.79 -27.56
CA ASN A 264 3.41 2.27 -28.84
C ASN A 264 2.32 3.34 -28.66
N ASN A 265 1.89 3.64 -27.43
CA ASN A 265 0.90 4.67 -27.17
C ASN A 265 1.58 5.96 -26.66
N PRO A 266 1.59 7.05 -27.45
CA PRO A 266 2.28 8.30 -27.07
C PRO A 266 1.85 8.85 -25.70
N LYS A 267 0.57 8.70 -25.34
CA LYS A 267 0.02 9.18 -24.07
C LYS A 267 0.59 8.44 -22.87
N PHE A 268 0.83 7.14 -22.97
CA PHE A 268 1.42 6.35 -21.87
C PHE A 268 2.95 6.39 -21.89
N ARG A 269 3.52 6.44 -23.09
CA ARG A 269 4.96 6.52 -23.33
C ARG A 269 5.59 7.76 -22.69
N GLN A 270 4.97 8.94 -22.86
CA GLN A 270 5.50 10.20 -22.32
C GLN A 270 5.74 10.20 -20.79
N HIS A 271 5.02 9.36 -20.04
CA HIS A 271 5.20 9.25 -18.59
C HIS A 271 6.52 8.57 -18.20
N ARG A 272 7.14 7.83 -19.13
CA ARG A 272 8.38 7.08 -18.98
C ARG A 272 9.54 7.68 -19.78
N GLU A 273 9.33 8.85 -20.37
CA GLU A 273 10.38 9.57 -21.08
C GLU A 273 11.06 10.56 -20.14
N PHE A 274 12.34 10.32 -19.88
CA PHE A 274 13.18 11.19 -19.05
C PHE A 274 14.38 11.67 -19.86
N ARG A 275 14.94 12.82 -19.48
CA ARG A 275 16.09 13.39 -20.18
C ARG A 275 17.39 12.80 -19.63
N ILE A 276 18.21 12.28 -20.53
CA ILE A 276 19.61 11.91 -20.30
C ILE A 276 20.43 12.82 -21.22
N GLU A 277 21.31 13.64 -20.64
CA GLU A 277 22.21 14.55 -21.41
C GLU A 277 21.48 15.43 -22.44
N GLY A 278 20.25 15.85 -22.11
CA GLY A 278 19.42 16.69 -22.97
C GLY A 278 18.50 15.91 -23.92
N GLU A 279 18.76 14.63 -24.16
CA GLU A 279 17.95 13.79 -25.03
C GLU A 279 16.87 13.02 -24.25
N LYS A 280 15.67 12.91 -24.82
CA LYS A 280 14.62 12.07 -24.25
C LYS A 280 14.96 10.60 -24.50
N ARG A 281 14.93 9.81 -23.43
CA ARG A 281 15.07 8.35 -23.47
C ARG A 281 13.86 7.72 -22.79
N PHE A 282 13.45 6.56 -23.30
CA PHE A 282 12.32 5.81 -22.77
C PHE A 282 12.82 4.80 -21.74
N PHE A 283 12.39 4.96 -20.50
CA PHE A 283 12.76 4.09 -19.37
C PHE A 283 11.71 2.98 -19.28
N GLY A 284 11.91 1.91 -20.05
CA GLY A 284 10.98 0.76 -20.07
C GLY A 284 11.18 -0.20 -18.90
N TYR A 285 12.40 -0.30 -18.38
CA TYR A 285 12.71 -1.25 -17.32
C TYR A 285 12.30 -0.71 -15.96
N HIS A 286 11.71 -1.59 -15.15
CA HIS A 286 11.26 -1.22 -13.83
C HIS A 286 11.33 -2.37 -12.82
N VAL A 287 11.72 -2.02 -11.60
CA VAL A 287 11.80 -2.93 -10.45
C VAL A 287 10.45 -2.95 -9.70
N LYS A 288 9.99 -4.14 -9.29
CA LYS A 288 8.70 -4.38 -8.62
C LYS A 288 8.81 -4.90 -7.18
N ASN A 289 10.01 -4.95 -6.61
CA ASN A 289 10.28 -5.48 -5.26
C ASN A 289 9.66 -4.67 -4.10
N PHE A 290 8.83 -3.67 -4.39
CA PHE A 290 8.27 -2.75 -3.41
C PHE A 290 6.79 -3.07 -3.15
N SER A 291 6.37 -2.98 -1.89
CA SER A 291 4.95 -2.92 -1.56
C SER A 291 4.34 -1.56 -1.92
N GLY A 292 3.02 -1.48 -2.01
CA GLY A 292 2.30 -0.25 -2.34
C GLY A 292 2.19 0.01 -3.85
N ALA A 293 2.34 -1.03 -4.68
CA ALA A 293 2.44 -0.96 -6.13
C ALA A 293 3.50 0.06 -6.60
N LEU A 294 4.56 0.23 -5.81
CA LEU A 294 5.66 1.13 -6.12
C LEU A 294 6.57 0.48 -7.17
N ARG A 295 7.18 1.33 -8.00
CA ARG A 295 8.02 0.97 -9.12
C ARG A 295 9.21 1.93 -9.19
N LEU A 296 10.38 1.37 -9.46
CA LEU A 296 11.60 2.13 -9.76
C LEU A 296 11.92 1.93 -11.24
N TYR A 297 11.78 2.98 -12.05
CA TYR A 297 12.07 2.94 -13.49
C TYR A 297 13.51 3.37 -13.75
N PHE A 298 14.18 2.62 -14.60
CA PHE A 298 15.59 2.82 -14.91
C PHE A 298 15.92 2.57 -16.39
N PHE A 299 17.09 3.06 -16.79
CA PHE A 299 17.65 2.90 -18.14
C PHE A 299 19.16 2.61 -18.04
N PRO A 300 19.61 1.38 -18.36
CA PRO A 300 21.04 1.04 -18.35
C PRO A 300 21.75 1.63 -19.58
N VAL A 301 22.99 2.09 -19.41
CA VAL A 301 23.88 2.58 -20.47
C VAL A 301 25.19 1.81 -20.41
N GLU A 302 25.39 0.92 -21.36
CA GLU A 302 26.52 -0.02 -21.39
C GLU A 302 27.86 0.70 -21.55
N GLU A 303 27.93 1.72 -22.42
CA GLU A 303 29.16 2.44 -22.76
C GLU A 303 29.81 3.08 -21.52
N THR A 304 28.99 3.52 -20.58
CA THR A 304 29.44 4.15 -19.32
C THR A 304 29.33 3.23 -18.12
N ARG A 305 28.80 2.01 -18.31
CA ARG A 305 28.36 1.08 -17.26
C ARG A 305 27.52 1.73 -16.15
N ASN A 306 26.74 2.75 -16.49
CA ASN A 306 25.89 3.45 -15.54
C ASN A 306 24.43 3.06 -15.73
N ILE A 307 23.66 3.12 -14.64
CA ILE A 307 22.21 2.93 -14.68
C ILE A 307 21.54 4.26 -14.31
N TYR A 308 20.73 4.78 -15.22
CA TYR A 308 19.96 5.99 -14.99
C TYR A 308 18.66 5.67 -14.29
N ILE A 309 18.33 6.39 -13.21
CA ILE A 309 17.07 6.24 -12.47
C ILE A 309 16.17 7.42 -12.83
N GLY A 310 15.03 7.14 -13.45
CA GLY A 310 14.12 8.17 -13.97
C GLY A 310 12.95 8.48 -13.05
N TYR A 311 12.52 7.48 -12.27
CA TYR A 311 11.34 7.57 -11.42
C TYR A 311 11.35 6.55 -10.29
N PHE A 312 10.90 6.97 -9.11
CA PHE A 312 10.49 6.07 -8.01
C PHE A 312 9.14 6.52 -7.43
N GLY A 313 8.13 5.65 -7.48
CA GLY A 313 6.79 6.00 -7.01
C GLY A 313 5.75 4.96 -7.42
N LYS A 314 4.45 5.29 -7.31
CA LYS A 314 3.37 4.40 -7.77
C LYS A 314 3.53 4.01 -9.24
N HIS A 315 2.98 2.88 -9.62
CA HIS A 315 2.85 2.47 -11.02
C HIS A 315 2.33 3.62 -11.89
N LEU A 316 3.00 3.84 -13.03
CA LEU A 316 2.66 4.92 -13.95
C LEU A 316 1.47 4.51 -14.83
N PRO A 317 0.58 5.45 -15.21
CA PRO A 317 -0.63 5.13 -15.96
C PRO A 317 -0.39 4.25 -17.19
N GLY A 318 -1.27 3.27 -17.41
CA GLY A 318 -1.25 2.33 -18.53
C GLY A 318 -2.64 2.00 -19.07
N VAL A 319 -2.70 1.03 -20.00
CA VAL A 319 -3.93 0.67 -20.73
C VAL A 319 -5.00 0.04 -19.81
N ARG A 320 -4.58 -0.57 -18.70
CA ARG A 320 -5.48 -1.28 -17.76
C ARG A 320 -6.02 -0.40 -16.64
N ASP A 321 -5.58 0.85 -16.51
CA ASP A 321 -6.09 1.75 -15.47
C ASP A 321 -7.45 2.33 -15.93
N PRO A 322 -8.58 2.00 -15.28
CA PRO A 322 -9.83 2.68 -15.57
C PRO A 322 -9.72 4.18 -15.25
N LYS A 323 -10.43 5.01 -16.02
CA LYS A 323 -10.45 6.46 -15.86
C LYS A 323 -11.08 6.90 -14.56
#